data_AF-A0A450S815-F1
#
_entry.id   AF-A0A450S815-F1
#
_cell.length_a   1.000
_cell.length_b   1.000
_cell.length_c   1.000
_cell.angle_alpha   90.00
_cell.angle_beta   90.00
_cell.angle_gamma   90.00
#
_symmetry.space_group_name_H-M   'P 1'
#
loop_
_entity.id
_entity.type
_entity.pdbx_description
1 polymer ?
#
loop_
_entity_poly.entity_id
_entity_poly.type
_entity_poly.pdbx_seq_one_letter_code
_entity_poly.pdbx_strand_id
1 'polypeptide(L)'
;AGAGAGAVAGAGAVAGAVAGAGAVVGAVAVAGAGAGAGAVVGAVAGVIFFLPALYMAWRMRREDLRFAGLRSFGLWLGTLGGTDFRGADISGVCFRRANLKHVRLVDVKAMQRADFQDAGNLRFAYAQGTLLETPQARQLLINGKGSGKSYAGLNLAGAFLAEAGLPRADFREANLNDADLTGADLSGARLIRTQLIGADLTGAHLTGACIEGWNIDKSTVLQAIHCEHVFLGADDPQSRQPPSGQFADGEFSRLFQEVAETMDFIVRSRQELNALLRAVQKLRGEEGNEGLEVQGVARKGDAAVVHVATPPDMDRERIHAQALREKDLEMKLLAAESKAREAEAKYLMEKEHKDDLKDLFDRNLQKDVHIIAQGGNAVTNHHTQTITGSTIIGSTLNQGDIHGRLTNLARNIGPLPGAEDAAEAETKANLENLLAQLAESLKEVPAGQTENAGNVADLMENAVEYARAGKKSLLKDTGENLKKYAEALSTHAPSALQCTTEILKLLGG
;
A
#
# COMPACT_ATOMS: atom_id res chain seq x y z
N ALA A 1 -30.42 -2.76 -55.07
CA ALA A 1 -30.17 -1.42 -54.48
C ALA A 1 -30.98 -1.32 -53.20
N GLY A 2 -30.47 -1.01 -52.02
CA GLY A 2 -29.13 -0.72 -51.53
C GLY A 2 -29.18 -0.70 -49.98
N ALA A 3 -28.03 -1.00 -49.39
CA ALA A 3 -27.49 -0.79 -48.03
C ALA A 3 -28.32 -0.25 -46.83
N GLY A 4 -27.98 -0.81 -45.66
CA GLY A 4 -27.83 -0.10 -44.36
C GLY A 4 -28.92 -0.41 -43.32
N ALA A 5 -28.66 -0.66 -42.03
CA ALA A 5 -27.44 -0.71 -41.22
C ALA A 5 -27.78 -1.48 -39.93
N GLY A 6 -26.84 -2.28 -39.43
CA GLY A 6 -26.94 -2.86 -38.08
C GLY A 6 -26.71 -1.81 -37.00
N ALA A 7 -27.47 -1.87 -35.92
CA ALA A 7 -27.17 -1.17 -34.67
C ALA A 7 -27.31 -2.17 -33.52
N VAL A 8 -26.15 -2.62 -33.03
CA VAL A 8 -26.01 -3.32 -31.74
C VAL A 8 -26.25 -2.27 -30.66
N ALA A 9 -27.46 -2.23 -30.09
CA ALA A 9 -27.76 -1.40 -28.93
C ALA A 9 -27.33 -2.11 -27.64
N GLY A 10 -26.02 -2.19 -27.43
CA GLY A 10 -25.40 -2.50 -26.16
C GLY A 10 -25.16 -1.21 -25.38
N ALA A 11 -26.13 -0.79 -24.56
CA ALA A 11 -25.99 0.14 -23.43
C ALA A 11 -27.40 0.58 -23.01
N GLY A 12 -27.91 0.12 -21.87
CA GLY A 12 -29.18 0.65 -21.38
C GLY A 12 -29.77 0.03 -20.12
N ALA A 13 -29.39 -1.21 -19.74
CA ALA A 13 -30.10 -1.93 -18.67
C ALA A 13 -29.34 -2.01 -17.32
N VAL A 14 -28.54 -1.00 -16.96
CA VAL A 14 -27.90 -0.94 -15.62
C VAL A 14 -28.33 0.30 -14.82
N ALA A 15 -29.17 1.18 -15.37
CA ALA A 15 -29.44 2.49 -14.76
C ALA A 15 -30.64 2.57 -13.78
N GLY A 16 -31.34 1.47 -13.47
CA GLY A 16 -32.67 1.54 -12.84
C GLY A 16 -32.86 0.87 -11.47
N ALA A 17 -31.82 0.43 -10.76
CA ALA A 17 -32.01 -0.45 -9.58
C ALA A 17 -31.30 0.00 -8.28
N VAL A 18 -30.87 1.27 -8.17
CA VAL A 18 -30.21 1.77 -6.95
C VAL A 18 -30.90 3.03 -6.41
N ALA A 19 -32.22 2.99 -6.25
CA ALA A 19 -32.94 3.95 -5.42
C ALA A 19 -34.32 3.42 -5.01
N GLY A 20 -34.36 2.49 -4.06
CA GLY A 20 -35.62 2.06 -3.43
C GLY A 20 -35.62 0.60 -3.04
N ALA A 21 -35.90 0.33 -1.77
CA ALA A 21 -36.42 -0.99 -1.41
C ALA A 21 -37.80 -1.13 -2.06
N GLY A 22 -37.94 -2.07 -3.01
CA GLY A 22 -39.20 -2.35 -3.68
C GLY A 22 -39.00 -2.62 -5.18
N ALA A 23 -39.15 -3.90 -5.55
CA ALA A 23 -39.44 -4.45 -6.87
C ALA A 23 -39.31 -3.53 -8.10
N VAL A 24 -38.39 -3.89 -9.01
CA VAL A 24 -38.64 -4.30 -10.41
C VAL A 24 -37.28 -4.23 -11.12
N VAL A 25 -36.56 -5.35 -11.17
CA VAL A 25 -35.54 -5.54 -12.21
C VAL A 25 -36.19 -6.44 -13.23
N GLY A 26 -36.60 -5.82 -14.34
CA GLY A 26 -37.25 -6.51 -15.44
C GLY A 26 -36.40 -7.68 -15.91
N ALA A 27 -36.98 -8.88 -15.86
CA ALA A 27 -36.50 -9.97 -16.67
C ALA A 27 -36.52 -9.48 -18.12
N VAL A 28 -35.35 -9.34 -18.74
CA VAL A 28 -35.27 -9.34 -20.20
C VAL A 28 -35.59 -10.79 -20.61
N ALA A 29 -36.87 -11.12 -20.61
CA ALA A 29 -37.38 -12.22 -21.39
C ALA A 29 -37.19 -11.78 -22.84
N VAL A 30 -36.11 -12.23 -23.47
CA VAL A 30 -36.05 -12.28 -24.93
C VAL A 30 -37.20 -13.21 -25.32
N ALA A 31 -38.36 -12.63 -25.62
CA ALA A 31 -39.49 -13.33 -26.21
C ALA A 31 -39.13 -13.67 -27.66
N GLY A 32 -38.18 -14.59 -27.82
CA GLY A 32 -38.03 -15.35 -29.05
C GLY A 32 -39.16 -16.37 -29.08
N ALA A 33 -40.17 -16.13 -29.90
CA ALA A 33 -41.20 -17.09 -30.22
C ALA A 33 -40.53 -18.34 -30.81
N GLY A 34 -40.37 -19.38 -29.99
CA GLY A 34 -39.77 -20.65 -30.38
C GLY A 34 -39.73 -21.59 -29.19
N ALA A 35 -40.69 -22.50 -29.13
CA ALA A 35 -40.73 -23.57 -28.14
C ALA A 35 -39.49 -24.47 -28.31
N GLY A 36 -38.49 -24.31 -27.44
CA GLY A 36 -37.31 -25.18 -27.39
C GLY A 36 -36.11 -24.49 -26.75
N ALA A 37 -35.58 -25.07 -25.68
CA ALA A 37 -34.26 -24.79 -25.08
C ALA A 37 -33.94 -23.37 -24.53
N GLY A 38 -34.79 -22.34 -24.72
CA GLY A 38 -34.50 -20.97 -24.24
C GLY A 38 -34.74 -20.71 -22.74
N ALA A 39 -35.59 -21.49 -22.08
CA ALA A 39 -35.99 -21.24 -20.68
C ALA A 39 -34.89 -21.57 -19.65
N VAL A 40 -34.03 -22.55 -19.95
CA VAL A 40 -32.93 -22.96 -19.04
C VAL A 40 -31.76 -21.96 -19.12
N VAL A 41 -31.50 -21.37 -20.29
CA VAL A 41 -30.45 -20.37 -20.48
C VAL A 41 -30.78 -19.07 -19.74
N GLY A 42 -32.05 -18.66 -19.71
CA GLY A 42 -32.50 -17.48 -18.95
C GLY A 42 -32.39 -17.66 -17.43
N ALA A 43 -32.68 -18.86 -16.91
CA ALA A 43 -32.56 -19.15 -15.47
C ALA A 43 -31.10 -19.23 -15.00
N VAL A 44 -30.21 -19.84 -15.80
CA VAL A 44 -28.78 -19.95 -15.48
C VAL A 44 -28.08 -18.58 -15.60
N ALA A 45 -28.39 -17.80 -16.63
CA ALA A 45 -27.86 -16.42 -16.76
C ALA A 45 -28.37 -15.51 -15.63
N GLY A 46 -29.64 -15.66 -15.24
CA GLY A 46 -30.20 -14.97 -14.07
C GLY A 46 -29.39 -15.25 -12.81
N VAL A 47 -29.10 -16.51 -12.49
CA VAL A 47 -28.33 -16.88 -11.29
C VAL A 47 -26.87 -16.38 -11.35
N ILE A 48 -26.22 -16.47 -12.52
CA ILE A 48 -24.82 -16.06 -12.72
C ILE A 48 -24.63 -14.55 -12.55
N PHE A 49 -25.59 -13.71 -12.96
CA PHE A 49 -25.47 -12.26 -12.78
C PHE A 49 -26.14 -11.74 -11.50
N PHE A 50 -27.21 -12.40 -11.03
CA PHE A 50 -27.99 -11.95 -9.88
C PHE A 50 -27.27 -12.22 -8.55
N LEU A 51 -26.66 -13.40 -8.35
CA LEU A 51 -25.96 -13.70 -7.09
C LEU A 51 -24.74 -12.79 -6.87
N PRO A 52 -23.88 -12.51 -7.88
CA PRO A 52 -22.81 -11.54 -7.73
C PRO A 52 -23.32 -10.12 -7.53
N ALA A 53 -24.39 -9.70 -8.21
CA ALA A 53 -24.98 -8.38 -7.99
C ALA A 53 -25.55 -8.23 -6.57
N LEU A 54 -26.22 -9.26 -6.04
CA LEU A 54 -26.74 -9.28 -4.68
C LEU A 54 -25.60 -9.28 -3.66
N TYR A 55 -24.53 -10.04 -3.93
CA TYR A 55 -23.32 -10.08 -3.13
C TYR A 55 -22.62 -8.70 -3.12
N MET A 56 -22.45 -8.08 -4.28
CA MET A 56 -21.88 -6.74 -4.40
C MET A 56 -22.75 -5.69 -3.69
N ALA A 57 -24.08 -5.74 -3.85
CA ALA A 57 -25.00 -4.84 -3.16
C ALA A 57 -24.94 -5.00 -1.63
N TRP A 58 -24.93 -6.24 -1.14
CA TRP A 58 -24.76 -6.54 0.28
C TRP A 58 -23.42 -6.03 0.80
N ARG A 59 -22.33 -6.19 0.03
CA ARG A 59 -20.98 -5.78 0.42
C ARG A 59 -20.76 -4.27 0.34
N MET A 60 -21.40 -3.59 -0.61
CA MET A 60 -21.49 -2.13 -0.68
C MET A 60 -22.25 -1.57 0.53
N ARG A 61 -23.31 -2.26 0.99
CA ARG A 61 -24.05 -1.89 2.22
C ARG A 61 -23.21 -2.05 3.50
N ARG A 62 -22.18 -2.89 3.47
CA ARG A 62 -21.18 -3.06 4.53
C ARG A 62 -19.97 -2.12 4.39
N GLU A 63 -19.98 -1.22 3.41
CA GLU A 63 -18.93 -0.21 3.19
C GLU A 63 -17.52 -0.80 3.00
N ASP A 64 -17.42 -1.96 2.33
CA ASP A 64 -16.14 -2.61 2.02
C ASP A 64 -15.31 -1.81 0.99
N LEU A 65 -14.04 -1.54 1.32
CA LEU A 65 -13.09 -0.78 0.48
C LEU A 65 -12.93 -1.34 -0.94
N ARG A 66 -13.08 -2.66 -1.13
CA ARG A 66 -12.95 -3.32 -2.44
C ARG A 66 -14.00 -2.85 -3.46
N PHE A 67 -15.13 -2.32 -2.99
CA PHE A 67 -16.20 -1.78 -3.83
C PHE A 67 -16.38 -0.27 -3.65
N ALA A 68 -15.37 0.43 -3.13
CA ALA A 68 -15.45 1.87 -2.88
C ALA A 68 -15.84 2.66 -4.14
N GLY A 69 -15.23 2.37 -5.29
CA GLY A 69 -15.57 3.03 -6.56
C GLY A 69 -17.02 2.81 -7.00
N LEU A 70 -17.52 1.58 -6.88
CA LEU A 70 -18.90 1.23 -7.24
C LEU A 70 -19.91 1.87 -6.28
N ARG A 71 -19.59 1.92 -4.99
CA ARG A 71 -20.38 2.62 -3.97
C ARG A 71 -20.41 4.12 -4.25
N SER A 72 -19.27 4.74 -4.52
CA SER A 72 -19.16 6.16 -4.85
C SER A 72 -19.98 6.50 -6.09
N PHE A 73 -19.93 5.66 -7.13
CA PHE A 73 -20.77 5.82 -8.32
C PHE A 73 -22.27 5.71 -8.01
N GLY A 74 -22.67 4.72 -7.20
CA GLY A 74 -24.06 4.57 -6.76
C GLY A 74 -24.55 5.73 -5.90
N LEU A 75 -23.72 6.25 -5.00
CA LEU A 75 -24.01 7.44 -4.20
C LEU A 75 -24.13 8.68 -5.08
N TRP A 76 -23.20 8.87 -6.02
CA TRP A 76 -23.22 9.94 -7.00
C TRP A 76 -24.50 9.91 -7.85
N LEU A 77 -24.88 8.76 -8.40
CA LEU A 77 -26.15 8.59 -9.12
C LEU A 77 -27.34 8.91 -8.22
N GLY A 78 -27.30 8.46 -6.97
CA GLY A 78 -28.34 8.74 -5.99
C GLY A 78 -28.54 10.23 -5.69
N THR A 79 -27.54 11.09 -5.97
CA THR A 79 -27.68 12.56 -5.81
C THR A 79 -28.34 13.25 -7.01
N LEU A 80 -28.62 12.53 -8.12
CA LEU A 80 -29.34 13.09 -9.26
C LEU A 80 -30.79 13.40 -8.85
N GLY A 81 -31.02 14.62 -8.37
CA GLY A 81 -32.29 15.08 -7.80
C GLY A 81 -32.27 15.34 -6.29
N GLY A 82 -31.11 15.20 -5.63
CA GLY A 82 -30.90 15.62 -4.24
C GLY A 82 -30.28 17.02 -4.13
N THR A 83 -30.12 17.50 -2.89
CA THR A 83 -29.51 18.81 -2.62
C THR A 83 -28.02 18.81 -2.91
N ASP A 84 -27.53 19.85 -3.60
CA ASP A 84 -26.15 20.01 -4.00
C ASP A 84 -25.49 21.18 -3.26
N PHE A 85 -24.44 20.89 -2.49
CA PHE A 85 -23.63 21.87 -1.76
C PHE A 85 -22.26 22.14 -2.42
N ARG A 86 -22.04 21.73 -3.68
CA ARG A 86 -20.79 22.05 -4.39
C ARG A 86 -20.53 23.55 -4.41
N GLY A 87 -19.33 23.95 -4.02
CA GLY A 87 -18.92 25.35 -3.93
C GLY A 87 -19.59 26.15 -2.81
N ALA A 88 -20.48 25.53 -2.01
CA ALA A 88 -21.07 26.19 -0.86
C ALA A 88 -20.08 26.25 0.30
N ASP A 89 -20.18 27.33 1.06
CA ASP A 89 -19.61 27.42 2.40
C ASP A 89 -20.67 26.91 3.38
N ILE A 90 -20.40 25.77 4.01
CA ILE A 90 -21.29 25.18 5.01
C ILE A 90 -20.68 25.21 6.42
N SER A 91 -19.70 26.10 6.63
CA SER A 91 -19.09 26.25 7.94
C SER A 91 -20.11 26.75 8.97
N GLY A 92 -20.13 26.12 10.14
CA GLY A 92 -21.06 26.42 11.23
C GLY A 92 -22.53 26.08 10.94
N VAL A 93 -22.85 25.44 9.81
CA VAL A 93 -24.24 25.08 9.49
C VAL A 93 -24.71 23.95 10.40
N CYS A 94 -25.89 24.11 10.99
CA CYS A 94 -26.52 23.10 11.82
C CYS A 94 -27.38 22.15 10.97
N PHE A 95 -26.90 20.92 10.79
CA PHE A 95 -27.64 19.79 10.20
C PHE A 95 -28.21 18.85 11.27
N ARG A 96 -28.37 19.33 12.50
CA ARG A 96 -28.80 18.50 13.61
C ARG A 96 -30.17 17.88 13.33
N ARG A 97 -30.26 16.55 13.43
CA ARG A 97 -31.48 15.77 13.10
C ARG A 97 -31.97 15.93 11.66
N ALA A 98 -31.19 16.54 10.76
CA ALA A 98 -31.56 16.68 9.37
C ALA A 98 -31.50 15.32 8.66
N ASN A 99 -32.36 15.14 7.65
CA ASN A 99 -32.30 13.99 6.77
C ASN A 99 -31.43 14.31 5.56
N LEU A 100 -30.17 13.87 5.59
CA LEU A 100 -29.17 14.17 4.55
C LEU A 100 -29.01 13.02 3.54
N LYS A 101 -30.13 12.37 3.20
CA LYS A 101 -30.17 11.35 2.15
C LYS A 101 -29.96 12.02 0.78
N HIS A 102 -29.14 11.41 -0.08
CA HIS A 102 -28.94 11.87 -1.46
C HIS A 102 -28.34 13.28 -1.59
N VAL A 103 -27.68 13.78 -0.55
CA VAL A 103 -27.02 15.09 -0.56
C VAL A 103 -25.62 14.98 -1.15
N ARG A 104 -25.20 15.98 -1.93
CA ARG A 104 -23.84 16.12 -2.43
C ARG A 104 -23.05 17.12 -1.60
N LEU A 105 -21.97 16.65 -0.98
CA LEU A 105 -21.09 17.40 -0.07
C LEU A 105 -19.63 17.43 -0.58
N VAL A 106 -19.41 17.08 -1.85
CA VAL A 106 -18.09 17.13 -2.49
C VAL A 106 -17.80 18.57 -2.93
N ASP A 107 -16.52 18.96 -2.96
CA ASP A 107 -16.06 20.29 -3.39
C ASP A 107 -16.75 21.46 -2.67
N VAL A 108 -17.11 21.27 -1.40
CA VAL A 108 -17.50 22.40 -0.54
C VAL A 108 -16.32 23.35 -0.38
N LYS A 109 -16.61 24.65 -0.31
CA LYS A 109 -15.58 25.66 -0.10
C LYS A 109 -15.00 25.56 1.31
N ALA A 110 -15.87 25.30 2.28
CA ALA A 110 -15.53 25.25 3.69
C ALA A 110 -16.58 24.42 4.45
N MET A 111 -16.13 23.68 5.46
CA MET A 111 -16.94 22.72 6.23
C MET A 111 -16.67 22.80 7.74
N GLN A 112 -15.95 23.84 8.18
CA GLN A 112 -15.51 23.93 9.56
C GLN A 112 -16.71 24.05 10.49
N ARG A 113 -16.73 23.23 11.53
CA ARG A 113 -17.73 23.24 12.61
C ARG A 113 -19.17 23.06 12.12
N ALA A 114 -19.35 22.39 10.98
CA ALA A 114 -20.67 21.96 10.55
C ALA A 114 -21.20 20.85 11.49
N ASP A 115 -22.36 21.08 12.08
CA ASP A 115 -22.96 20.19 13.08
C ASP A 115 -23.80 19.11 12.40
N PHE A 116 -23.34 17.86 12.44
CA PHE A 116 -24.05 16.69 11.91
C PHE A 116 -24.68 15.82 13.00
N GLN A 117 -24.79 16.30 14.24
CA GLN A 117 -25.29 15.50 15.35
C GLN A 117 -26.72 15.01 15.07
N ASP A 118 -26.98 13.74 15.36
CA ASP A 118 -28.24 13.05 15.09
C ASP A 118 -28.71 13.09 13.61
N ALA A 119 -27.86 13.50 12.66
CA ALA A 119 -28.24 13.57 11.26
C ALA A 119 -28.55 12.17 10.69
N GLY A 120 -29.72 12.06 10.06
CA GLY A 120 -30.21 10.83 9.46
C GLY A 120 -29.64 10.63 8.06
N ASN A 121 -29.47 9.36 7.66
CA ASN A 121 -29.20 8.96 6.28
C ASN A 121 -27.91 9.51 5.64
N LEU A 122 -26.98 10.06 6.43
CA LEU A 122 -25.71 10.60 5.95
C LEU A 122 -24.83 9.56 5.23
N ARG A 123 -25.04 8.26 5.51
CA ARG A 123 -24.39 7.15 4.78
C ARG A 123 -24.74 7.10 3.28
N PHE A 124 -25.83 7.76 2.90
CA PHE A 124 -26.31 7.88 1.52
C PHE A 124 -25.95 9.23 0.89
N ALA A 125 -25.22 10.10 1.61
CA ALA A 125 -24.67 11.31 1.05
C ALA A 125 -23.40 10.99 0.24
N TYR A 126 -23.20 11.74 -0.84
CA TYR A 126 -21.97 11.72 -1.60
C TYR A 126 -21.01 12.75 -1.02
N ALA A 127 -20.07 12.29 -0.19
CA ALA A 127 -19.14 13.12 0.58
C ALA A 127 -17.67 12.66 0.39
N GLN A 128 -17.34 12.19 -0.81
CA GLN A 128 -16.00 11.73 -1.16
C GLN A 128 -14.98 12.87 -0.99
N GLY A 129 -13.79 12.57 -0.43
CA GLY A 129 -12.73 13.55 -0.17
C GLY A 129 -12.98 14.45 1.04
N THR A 130 -14.02 14.19 1.83
CA THR A 130 -14.35 14.97 3.04
C THR A 130 -14.13 14.14 4.31
N LEU A 131 -14.15 14.79 5.47
CA LEU A 131 -14.14 14.14 6.78
C LEU A 131 -15.33 13.17 6.99
N LEU A 132 -16.40 13.27 6.19
CA LEU A 132 -17.56 12.35 6.23
C LEU A 132 -17.38 11.10 5.37
N GLU A 133 -16.29 10.98 4.60
CA GLU A 133 -16.07 9.84 3.72
C GLU A 133 -15.94 8.54 4.52
N THR A 134 -15.10 8.56 5.56
CA THR A 134 -14.83 7.37 6.36
C THR A 134 -16.01 7.05 7.28
N PRO A 135 -16.42 5.77 7.38
CA PRO A 135 -17.52 5.36 8.25
C PRO A 135 -17.30 5.73 9.72
N GLN A 136 -16.05 5.63 10.20
CA GLN A 136 -15.66 5.90 11.57
C GLN A 136 -15.82 7.38 11.91
N ALA A 137 -15.28 8.28 11.08
CA ALA A 137 -15.44 9.72 11.26
C ALA A 137 -16.91 10.14 11.13
N ARG A 138 -17.61 9.63 10.11
CA ARG A 138 -19.04 9.90 9.91
C ARG A 138 -19.87 9.51 11.13
N GLN A 139 -19.63 8.32 11.71
CA GLN A 139 -20.35 7.90 12.92
C GLN A 139 -20.02 8.80 14.10
N LEU A 140 -18.74 9.16 14.29
CA LEU A 140 -18.32 10.05 15.37
C LEU A 140 -19.03 11.39 15.30
N LEU A 141 -19.12 12.01 14.13
CA LEU A 141 -19.74 13.32 13.93
C LEU A 141 -21.27 13.29 14.09
N ILE A 142 -21.89 12.14 13.84
CA ILE A 142 -23.33 11.97 14.00
C ILE A 142 -23.71 11.77 15.46
N ASN A 143 -22.96 10.96 16.22
CA ASN A 143 -23.40 10.55 17.55
C ASN A 143 -22.52 11.04 18.70
N GLY A 144 -21.38 11.66 18.42
CA GLY A 144 -20.41 12.11 19.41
C GLY A 144 -19.80 10.98 20.24
N LYS A 145 -19.99 9.70 19.89
CA LYS A 145 -19.61 8.53 20.70
C LYS A 145 -18.38 7.83 20.11
N GLY A 146 -17.21 8.24 20.60
CA GLY A 146 -15.91 7.72 20.20
C GLY A 146 -15.14 6.93 21.25
N SER A 147 -15.71 6.69 22.43
CA SER A 147 -15.06 5.96 23.53
C SER A 147 -14.32 4.69 23.08
N GLY A 148 -13.01 4.63 23.32
CA GLY A 148 -12.15 3.49 23.01
C GLY A 148 -11.97 3.16 21.51
N LYS A 149 -12.46 4.00 20.60
CA LYS A 149 -12.32 3.79 19.15
C LYS A 149 -11.04 4.41 18.62
N SER A 150 -10.55 3.88 17.49
CA SER A 150 -9.41 4.45 16.77
C SER A 150 -9.87 5.33 15.62
N TYR A 151 -9.30 6.53 15.60
CA TYR A 151 -9.38 7.57 14.59
C TYR A 151 -7.98 7.95 14.09
N ALA A 152 -7.02 7.04 14.29
CA ALA A 152 -5.62 7.27 13.96
C ALA A 152 -5.43 7.59 12.46
N GLY A 153 -4.67 8.64 12.18
CA GLY A 153 -4.39 9.12 10.82
C GLY A 153 -5.58 9.70 10.06
N LEU A 154 -6.76 9.85 10.69
CA LEU A 154 -7.92 10.43 10.02
C LEU A 154 -7.79 11.94 9.89
N ASN A 155 -8.30 12.47 8.78
CA ASN A 155 -8.51 13.89 8.60
C ASN A 155 -9.89 14.29 9.16
N LEU A 156 -9.88 14.95 10.32
CA LEU A 156 -11.03 15.49 11.04
C LEU A 156 -10.91 17.02 11.18
N ALA A 157 -10.17 17.67 10.28
CA ALA A 157 -10.02 19.13 10.31
C ALA A 157 -11.39 19.81 10.19
N GLY A 158 -11.66 20.77 11.07
CA GLY A 158 -12.94 21.47 11.18
C GLY A 158 -14.08 20.60 11.71
N ALA A 159 -13.82 19.43 12.31
CA ALA A 159 -14.88 18.59 12.85
C ALA A 159 -15.66 19.28 13.99
N PHE A 160 -16.99 19.13 14.00
CA PHE A 160 -17.82 19.50 15.14
C PHE A 160 -17.92 18.32 16.12
N LEU A 161 -17.19 18.41 17.23
CA LEU A 161 -17.07 17.40 18.29
C LEU A 161 -17.39 17.99 19.67
N ALA A 162 -18.13 19.10 19.72
CA ALA A 162 -18.62 19.69 20.95
C ALA A 162 -19.39 18.65 21.77
N GLU A 163 -19.07 18.55 23.06
CA GLU A 163 -19.61 17.61 24.04
C GLU A 163 -19.45 16.12 23.66
N ALA A 164 -18.53 15.79 22.75
CA ALA A 164 -18.32 14.41 22.32
C ALA A 164 -17.72 13.55 23.46
N GLY A 165 -18.26 12.34 23.63
CA GLY A 165 -17.72 11.32 24.50
C GLY A 165 -16.58 10.55 23.82
N LEU A 166 -15.35 10.96 24.08
CA LEU A 166 -14.11 10.42 23.50
C LEU A 166 -13.15 9.75 24.51
N PRO A 167 -13.60 9.18 25.65
CA PRO A 167 -12.66 8.64 26.62
C PRO A 167 -11.89 7.46 26.02
N ARG A 168 -10.57 7.44 26.19
CA ARG A 168 -9.65 6.44 25.63
C ARG A 168 -9.69 6.32 24.10
N ALA A 169 -10.24 7.31 23.39
CA ALA A 169 -10.17 7.34 21.94
C ALA A 169 -8.72 7.49 21.46
N ASP A 170 -8.41 6.91 20.31
CA ASP A 170 -7.08 6.94 19.73
C ASP A 170 -7.04 7.87 18.52
N PHE A 171 -6.46 9.05 18.69
CA PHE A 171 -6.29 10.09 17.67
C PHE A 171 -4.83 10.19 17.20
N ARG A 172 -4.05 9.12 17.35
CA ARG A 172 -2.66 9.07 16.88
C ARG A 172 -2.53 9.60 15.45
N GLU A 173 -1.72 10.62 15.26
CA GLU A 173 -1.44 11.20 13.93
C GLU A 173 -2.68 11.74 13.20
N ALA A 174 -3.82 11.91 13.88
CA ALA A 174 -5.03 12.48 13.31
C ALA A 174 -4.87 14.01 13.12
N ASN A 175 -5.58 14.56 12.15
CA ASN A 175 -5.69 15.99 11.95
C ASN A 175 -7.02 16.49 12.55
N LEU A 176 -6.97 17.26 13.63
CA LEU A 176 -8.09 17.92 14.30
C LEU A 176 -7.96 19.45 14.25
N ASN A 177 -7.21 19.99 13.28
CA ASN A 177 -7.10 21.45 13.14
C ASN A 177 -8.49 22.07 12.96
N ASP A 178 -8.72 23.25 13.55
CA ASP A 178 -10.00 23.98 13.53
C ASP A 178 -11.22 23.23 14.10
N ALA A 179 -11.00 22.05 14.71
CA ALA A 179 -12.08 21.27 15.28
C ALA A 179 -12.68 21.97 16.51
N ASP A 180 -13.99 21.84 16.67
CA ASP A 180 -14.70 22.25 17.86
C ASP A 180 -14.74 21.04 18.81
N LEU A 181 -13.96 21.07 19.88
CA LEU A 181 -13.88 20.06 20.94
C LEU A 181 -14.41 20.63 22.26
N THR A 182 -15.25 21.66 22.20
CA THR A 182 -15.77 22.32 23.40
C THR A 182 -16.51 21.33 24.30
N GLY A 183 -16.13 21.24 25.57
CA GLY A 183 -16.71 20.29 26.53
C GLY A 183 -16.53 18.80 26.19
N ALA A 184 -15.66 18.44 25.22
CA ALA A 184 -15.44 17.05 24.86
C ALA A 184 -14.73 16.28 25.99
N ASP A 185 -15.15 15.03 26.23
CA ASP A 185 -14.48 14.14 27.17
C ASP A 185 -13.37 13.36 26.47
N LEU A 186 -12.14 13.85 26.55
CA LEU A 186 -10.92 13.23 26.02
C LEU A 186 -10.14 12.47 27.12
N SER A 187 -10.79 12.09 28.22
CA SER A 187 -10.12 11.43 29.34
C SER A 187 -9.43 10.13 28.90
N GLY A 188 -8.12 10.02 29.13
CA GLY A 188 -7.32 8.87 28.71
C GLY A 188 -7.13 8.74 27.19
N ALA A 189 -7.52 9.74 26.38
CA ALA A 189 -7.34 9.69 24.94
C ALA A 189 -5.86 9.69 24.53
N ARG A 190 -5.55 9.10 23.38
CA ARG A 190 -4.21 9.12 22.78
C ARG A 190 -4.16 10.22 21.73
N LEU A 191 -3.66 11.39 22.11
CA LEU A 191 -3.44 12.57 21.26
C LEU A 191 -1.98 12.64 20.78
N ILE A 192 -1.39 11.48 20.48
CA ILE A 192 0.02 11.38 20.12
C ILE A 192 0.19 11.87 18.69
N ARG A 193 1.02 12.90 18.48
CA ARG A 193 1.28 13.52 17.17
C ARG A 193 0.02 14.06 16.47
N THR A 194 -1.03 14.33 17.23
CA THR A 194 -2.29 14.87 16.74
C THR A 194 -2.14 16.36 16.42
N GLN A 195 -2.71 16.82 15.31
CA GLN A 195 -2.71 18.25 14.95
C GLN A 195 -3.97 18.92 15.53
N LEU A 196 -3.82 20.00 16.31
CA LEU A 196 -4.89 20.70 17.03
C LEU A 196 -4.81 22.23 16.83
N ILE A 197 -4.18 22.69 15.75
CA ILE A 197 -4.04 24.12 15.44
C ILE A 197 -5.41 24.71 15.16
N GLY A 198 -5.75 25.84 15.77
CA GLY A 198 -7.07 26.47 15.65
C GLY A 198 -8.23 25.71 16.32
N ALA A 199 -7.95 24.58 16.98
CA ALA A 199 -8.97 23.79 17.65
C ALA A 199 -9.45 24.48 18.93
N ASP A 200 -10.75 24.38 19.21
CA ASP A 200 -11.35 24.90 20.43
C ASP A 200 -11.56 23.77 21.44
N LEU A 201 -10.77 23.73 22.51
CA LEU A 201 -10.88 22.74 23.58
C LEU A 201 -11.55 23.34 24.83
N THR A 202 -12.29 24.44 24.72
CA THR A 202 -12.88 25.11 25.90
C THR A 202 -13.73 24.14 26.73
N GLY A 203 -13.41 23.97 28.01
CA GLY A 203 -14.14 23.06 28.90
C GLY A 203 -13.82 21.57 28.70
N ALA A 204 -12.93 21.19 27.78
CA ALA A 204 -12.63 19.79 27.51
C ALA A 204 -11.97 19.09 28.72
N HIS A 205 -12.22 17.78 28.83
CA HIS A 205 -11.63 16.94 29.88
C HIS A 205 -10.44 16.16 29.31
N LEU A 206 -9.24 16.38 29.84
CA LEU A 206 -7.99 15.76 29.35
C LEU A 206 -7.33 14.84 30.38
N THR A 207 -8.00 14.53 31.49
CA THR A 207 -7.43 13.71 32.57
C THR A 207 -6.95 12.35 32.06
N GLY A 208 -5.66 12.08 32.27
CA GLY A 208 -4.98 10.86 31.85
C GLY A 208 -4.69 10.77 30.35
N ALA A 209 -4.94 11.81 29.55
CA ALA A 209 -4.63 11.81 28.12
C ALA A 209 -3.12 11.76 27.86
N CYS A 210 -2.73 11.10 26.78
CA CYS A 210 -1.36 11.10 26.30
C CYS A 210 -1.23 12.13 25.17
N ILE A 211 -0.48 13.19 25.40
CA ILE A 211 -0.31 14.34 24.50
C ILE A 211 1.09 14.38 23.89
N GLU A 212 1.72 13.21 23.71
CA GLU A 212 3.07 13.12 23.16
C GLU A 212 3.15 13.76 21.77
N GLY A 213 3.84 14.89 21.68
CA GLY A 213 4.05 15.58 20.41
C GLY A 213 2.74 16.03 19.76
N TRP A 214 1.67 16.24 20.53
CA TRP A 214 0.51 16.96 20.00
C TRP A 214 0.96 18.34 19.50
N ASN A 215 0.32 18.84 18.45
CA ASN A 215 0.69 20.13 17.86
C ASN A 215 -0.40 21.15 18.15
N ILE A 216 -0.04 22.17 18.93
CA ILE A 216 -0.90 23.28 19.35
C ILE A 216 -0.17 24.59 19.06
N ASP A 217 -0.91 25.66 18.84
CA ASP A 217 -0.36 26.99 18.66
C ASP A 217 -1.24 28.03 19.38
N LYS A 218 -0.94 29.33 19.17
CA LYS A 218 -1.71 30.42 19.78
C LYS A 218 -3.19 30.47 19.36
N SER A 219 -3.58 29.83 18.24
CA SER A 219 -4.98 29.77 17.82
C SER A 219 -5.74 28.61 18.47
N THR A 220 -5.03 27.63 19.03
CA THR A 220 -5.64 26.59 19.88
C THR A 220 -6.18 27.20 21.18
N VAL A 221 -7.49 27.02 21.43
CA VAL A 221 -8.14 27.54 22.63
C VAL A 221 -8.10 26.52 23.75
N LEU A 222 -7.31 26.79 24.79
CA LEU A 222 -7.16 25.94 25.99
C LEU A 222 -7.81 26.59 27.22
N GLN A 223 -9.08 27.00 27.14
CA GLN A 223 -9.77 27.65 28.25
C GLN A 223 -10.55 26.64 29.11
N ALA A 224 -10.57 26.85 30.43
CA ALA A 224 -11.34 26.02 31.36
C ALA A 224 -11.12 24.51 31.20
N ILE A 225 -9.88 24.10 30.87
CA ILE A 225 -9.54 22.70 30.70
C ILE A 225 -9.61 21.99 32.05
N HIS A 226 -10.36 20.89 32.10
CA HIS A 226 -10.40 20.00 33.26
C HIS A 226 -9.36 18.90 33.05
N CYS A 227 -8.26 18.99 33.77
CA CYS A 227 -7.18 18.03 33.64
C CYS A 227 -6.49 17.82 34.98
N GLU A 228 -6.57 16.62 35.53
CA GLU A 228 -5.81 16.29 36.74
C GLU A 228 -4.36 15.93 36.42
N HIS A 229 -4.13 15.21 35.33
CA HIS A 229 -2.79 14.80 34.88
C HIS A 229 -2.80 14.44 33.39
N VAL A 230 -1.65 14.51 32.73
CA VAL A 230 -1.42 14.06 31.35
C VAL A 230 -0.12 13.27 31.24
N PHE A 231 0.09 12.58 30.13
CA PHE A 231 1.34 11.90 29.80
C PHE A 231 2.01 12.54 28.58
N LEU A 232 3.30 12.86 28.69
CA LEU A 232 4.09 13.48 27.62
C LEU A 232 4.77 12.47 26.69
N GLY A 233 4.75 11.18 27.03
CA GLY A 233 5.32 10.08 26.27
C GLY A 233 4.37 8.87 26.26
N ALA A 234 4.22 8.25 25.10
CA ALA A 234 3.53 6.97 24.97
C ALA A 234 4.34 5.89 25.68
N ASP A 235 3.64 5.08 26.46
CA ASP A 235 4.20 3.92 27.16
C ASP A 235 5.32 4.25 28.19
N ASP A 236 5.46 5.54 28.55
CA ASP A 236 6.34 6.01 29.62
C ASP A 236 5.52 6.54 30.82
N PRO A 237 5.37 5.75 31.90
CA PRO A 237 4.68 6.18 33.10
C PRO A 237 5.35 7.36 33.82
N GLN A 238 6.66 7.57 33.63
CA GLN A 238 7.38 8.69 34.23
C GLN A 238 7.13 10.02 33.51
N SER A 239 6.58 9.97 32.30
CA SER A 239 6.20 11.16 31.52
C SER A 239 4.94 11.88 32.05
N ARG A 240 4.38 11.40 33.18
CA ARG A 240 3.21 12.01 33.83
C ARG A 240 3.51 13.44 34.25
N GLN A 241 2.62 14.35 33.91
CA GLN A 241 2.60 15.74 34.36
C GLN A 241 1.28 16.06 35.07
N PRO A 242 1.31 16.71 36.24
CA PRO A 242 2.50 16.95 37.05
C PRO A 242 3.10 15.61 37.56
N PRO A 243 4.41 15.55 37.88
CA PRO A 243 5.05 14.29 38.31
C PRO A 243 4.41 13.69 39.57
N SER A 244 3.83 14.54 40.42
CA SER A 244 3.01 14.15 41.56
C SER A 244 1.88 15.16 41.76
N GLY A 245 0.77 14.75 42.38
CA GLY A 245 -0.41 15.60 42.56
C GLY A 245 -1.29 15.72 41.32
N GLN A 246 -2.09 16.79 41.28
CA GLN A 246 -3.01 17.14 40.20
C GLN A 246 -2.72 18.59 39.78
N PHE A 247 -2.97 18.94 38.51
CA PHE A 247 -2.93 20.34 38.11
C PHE A 247 -3.95 21.16 38.91
N ALA A 248 -3.56 22.36 39.32
CA ALA A 248 -4.48 23.35 39.84
C ALA A 248 -5.34 23.95 38.70
N ASP A 249 -6.45 24.59 39.07
CA ASP A 249 -7.36 25.21 38.11
C ASP A 249 -6.63 26.19 37.19
N GLY A 250 -6.68 25.92 35.88
CA GLY A 250 -6.03 26.73 34.85
C GLY A 250 -4.50 26.62 34.77
N GLU A 251 -3.84 25.80 35.61
CA GLU A 251 -2.39 25.57 35.54
C GLU A 251 -2.00 24.89 34.21
N PHE A 252 -2.77 23.88 33.80
CA PHE A 252 -2.59 23.20 32.51
C PHE A 252 -2.62 24.21 31.35
N SER A 253 -3.66 25.05 31.31
CA SER A 253 -3.83 26.07 30.28
C SER A 253 -2.62 26.99 30.21
N ARG A 254 -2.12 27.49 31.35
CA ARG A 254 -0.93 28.36 31.38
C ARG A 254 0.32 27.67 30.86
N LEU A 255 0.58 26.44 31.31
CA LEU A 255 1.79 25.70 30.95
C LEU A 255 1.86 25.41 29.45
N PHE A 256 0.74 25.02 28.84
CA PHE A 256 0.71 24.70 27.41
C PHE A 256 0.48 25.92 26.51
N GLN A 257 -0.05 27.01 27.03
CA GLN A 257 -0.19 28.27 26.29
C GLN A 257 1.14 29.03 26.16
N GLU A 258 2.08 28.86 27.10
CA GLU A 258 3.47 29.35 26.96
C GLU A 258 4.25 28.53 25.91
N VAL A 259 4.04 27.22 25.84
CA VAL A 259 4.64 26.33 24.82
C VAL A 259 4.04 26.56 23.43
N ALA A 260 2.78 27.00 23.34
CA ALA A 260 2.11 27.38 22.09
C ALA A 260 2.74 28.62 21.39
N GLU A 261 3.75 29.24 22.00
CA GLU A 261 4.53 30.30 21.37
C GLU A 261 5.52 29.81 20.31
N THR A 262 5.85 28.51 20.30
CA THR A 262 6.71 27.86 19.30
C THR A 262 5.89 27.05 18.30
N MET A 263 6.31 27.05 17.03
CA MET A 263 5.67 26.24 15.98
C MET A 263 6.42 24.92 15.85
N ASP A 264 5.79 23.83 16.28
CA ASP A 264 6.41 22.52 16.37
C ASP A 264 6.06 21.62 15.19
N PHE A 265 7.08 21.13 14.48
CA PHE A 265 6.91 20.21 13.37
C PHE A 265 7.45 18.83 13.70
N ILE A 266 6.63 17.81 13.44
CA ILE A 266 6.99 16.42 13.71
C ILE A 266 7.56 15.79 12.44
N VAL A 267 8.72 15.16 12.58
CA VAL A 267 9.51 14.63 11.48
C VAL A 267 9.92 13.19 11.81
N ARG A 268 9.56 12.23 10.96
CA ARG A 268 9.82 10.79 11.19
C ARG A 268 11.06 10.27 10.46
N SER A 269 11.55 10.99 9.46
CA SER A 269 12.68 10.54 8.65
C SER A 269 13.62 11.68 8.28
N ARG A 270 14.86 11.33 7.92
CA ARG A 270 15.84 12.31 7.42
C ARG A 270 15.35 13.00 6.13
N GLN A 271 14.52 12.33 5.33
CA GLN A 271 13.90 12.93 4.14
C GLN A 271 12.86 13.99 4.53
N GLU A 272 11.98 13.67 5.48
CA GLU A 272 11.00 14.64 5.99
C GLU A 272 11.68 15.85 6.64
N LEU A 273 12.83 15.65 7.32
CA LEU A 273 13.60 16.74 7.91
C LEU A 273 14.11 17.69 6.82
N ASN A 274 14.69 17.14 5.75
CA ASN A 274 15.20 17.93 4.65
C ASN A 274 14.08 18.65 3.89
N ALA A 275 12.94 17.99 3.67
CA ALA A 275 11.78 18.59 3.03
C ALA A 275 11.21 19.74 3.87
N LEU A 276 11.13 19.57 5.19
CA LEU A 276 10.68 20.61 6.11
C LEU A 276 11.67 21.78 6.14
N LEU A 277 12.98 21.53 6.22
CA LEU A 277 13.99 22.59 6.21
C LEU A 277 13.95 23.41 4.91
N ARG A 278 13.73 22.77 3.76
CA ARG A 278 13.55 23.46 2.47
C ARG A 278 12.26 24.28 2.44
N ALA A 279 11.16 23.73 2.92
CA ALA A 279 9.89 24.43 3.03
C ALA A 279 10.03 25.68 3.93
N VAL A 280 10.63 25.55 5.11
CA VAL A 280 10.86 26.68 6.03
C VAL A 280 11.83 27.71 5.44
N GLN A 281 12.88 27.28 4.71
CA GLN A 281 13.79 28.19 4.01
C GLN A 281 13.08 28.96 2.89
N LYS A 282 12.22 28.30 2.13
CA LYS A 282 11.48 28.92 1.03
C LYS A 282 10.45 29.93 1.55
N LEU A 283 9.74 29.58 2.62
CA LEU A 283 8.83 30.49 3.30
C LEU A 283 9.52 31.72 3.88
N ARG A 284 10.76 31.59 4.37
CA ARG A 284 11.56 32.73 4.86
C ARG A 284 11.89 33.75 3.76
N GLY A 285 11.91 33.32 2.50
CA GLY A 285 12.16 34.20 1.35
C GLY A 285 10.92 34.95 0.85
N GLU A 286 9.75 34.70 1.42
CA GLU A 286 8.49 35.40 1.08
C GLU A 286 8.33 36.67 1.94
N GLU A 287 7.80 37.75 1.34
CA GLU A 287 7.53 39.01 2.05
C GLU A 287 6.60 38.76 3.26
N GLY A 288 7.06 39.15 4.46
CA GLY A 288 6.31 39.00 5.73
C GLY A 288 6.71 37.83 6.63
N ASN A 289 7.68 37.01 6.21
CA ASN A 289 8.11 35.78 6.92
C ASN A 289 9.57 35.82 7.42
N GLU A 290 10.18 37.00 7.49
CA GLU A 290 11.64 37.18 7.70
C GLU A 290 12.16 36.70 9.07
N GLY A 291 11.30 36.43 10.04
CA GLY A 291 11.67 35.97 11.38
C GLY A 291 11.51 34.47 11.66
N LEU A 292 11.23 33.64 10.64
CA LEU A 292 11.14 32.18 10.79
C LEU A 292 12.52 31.55 11.01
N GLU A 293 12.80 31.14 12.25
CA GLU A 293 14.07 30.49 12.61
C GLU A 293 13.85 29.11 13.22
N VAL A 294 14.71 28.15 12.86
CA VAL A 294 14.71 26.83 13.48
C VAL A 294 15.50 26.91 14.77
N GLN A 295 14.82 26.89 15.92
CA GLN A 295 15.45 27.00 17.25
C GLN A 295 16.13 25.71 17.68
N GLY A 296 15.68 24.55 17.19
CA GLY A 296 16.31 23.28 17.52
C GLY A 296 15.53 22.06 17.04
N VAL A 297 16.19 20.90 17.12
CA VAL A 297 15.59 19.60 16.81
C VAL A 297 15.70 18.72 18.04
N ALA A 298 14.57 18.41 18.67
CA ALA A 298 14.49 17.51 19.81
C ALA A 298 14.15 16.09 19.34
N ARG A 299 14.94 15.10 19.70
CA ARG A 299 14.67 13.69 19.35
C ARG A 299 13.79 13.05 20.43
N LYS A 300 12.56 12.65 20.08
CA LYS A 300 11.62 11.92 20.95
C LYS A 300 11.31 10.55 20.33
N GLY A 301 12.04 9.52 20.78
CA GLY A 301 11.90 8.15 20.28
C GLY A 301 12.26 8.02 18.80
N ASP A 302 11.32 7.49 18.01
CA ASP A 302 11.44 7.28 16.55
C ASP A 302 11.17 8.54 15.69
N ALA A 303 10.79 9.66 16.30
CA ALA A 303 10.56 10.92 15.60
C ALA A 303 11.39 12.07 16.19
N ALA A 304 11.63 13.08 15.37
CA ALA A 304 12.24 14.34 15.75
C ALA A 304 11.18 15.44 15.71
N VAL A 305 11.13 16.27 16.75
CA VAL A 305 10.33 17.49 16.80
C VAL A 305 11.26 18.65 16.45
N VAL A 306 10.88 19.43 15.46
CA VAL A 306 11.61 20.60 14.99
C VAL A 306 10.87 21.83 15.49
N HIS A 307 11.52 22.58 16.37
CA HIS A 307 10.98 23.81 16.94
C HIS A 307 11.32 24.98 16.03
N VAL A 308 10.31 25.65 15.50
CA VAL A 308 10.45 26.83 14.66
C VAL A 308 9.90 28.04 15.41
N ALA A 309 10.78 28.99 15.70
CA ALA A 309 10.39 30.30 16.21
C ALA A 309 9.57 31.04 15.18
N THR A 310 8.46 31.60 15.65
CA THR A 310 7.59 32.46 14.86
C THR A 310 7.41 33.79 15.60
N PRO A 311 7.70 34.94 14.96
CA PRO A 311 7.41 36.25 15.53
C PRO A 311 5.94 36.39 15.94
N PRO A 312 5.63 37.19 16.98
CA PRO A 312 4.30 37.27 17.57
C PRO A 312 3.22 37.85 16.64
N ASP A 313 3.63 38.67 15.67
CA ASP A 313 2.80 39.40 14.70
C ASP A 313 2.41 38.60 13.45
N MET A 314 3.00 37.41 13.25
CA MET A 314 2.71 36.54 12.10
C MET A 314 1.44 35.67 12.29
N ASP A 315 0.75 35.42 11.18
CA ASP A 315 -0.36 34.46 11.07
C ASP A 315 0.19 33.03 10.99
N ARG A 316 0.42 32.45 12.17
CA ARG A 316 1.06 31.14 12.35
C ARG A 316 0.27 29.99 11.74
N GLU A 317 -1.05 30.08 11.72
CA GLU A 317 -1.93 29.06 11.16
C GLU A 317 -1.76 28.96 9.64
N ARG A 318 -1.79 30.11 8.94
CA ARG A 318 -1.49 30.17 7.51
C ARG A 318 -0.09 29.65 7.20
N ILE A 319 0.90 30.07 7.97
CA ILE A 319 2.30 29.70 7.75
C ILE A 319 2.55 28.22 8.06
N HIS A 320 1.97 27.68 9.13
CA HIS A 320 2.08 26.26 9.46
C HIS A 320 1.42 25.38 8.39
N ALA A 321 0.21 25.74 7.94
CA ALA A 321 -0.48 25.04 6.87
C ALA A 321 0.25 25.19 5.52
N GLN A 322 0.90 26.32 5.26
CA GLN A 322 1.73 26.52 4.07
C GLN A 322 3.02 25.70 4.15
N ALA A 323 3.67 25.65 5.32
CA ALA A 323 4.86 24.85 5.59
C ALA A 323 4.60 23.34 5.43
N LEU A 324 3.47 22.85 5.93
CA LEU A 324 3.07 21.46 5.73
C LEU A 324 2.79 21.14 4.25
N ARG A 325 2.09 22.04 3.54
CA ARG A 325 1.82 21.89 2.10
C ARG A 325 3.11 21.91 1.27
N GLU A 326 4.01 22.84 1.56
CA GLU A 326 5.33 22.94 0.93
C GLU A 326 6.19 21.72 1.22
N LYS A 327 6.20 21.24 2.47
CA LYS A 327 6.88 20.00 2.86
C LYS A 327 6.37 18.81 2.05
N ASP A 328 5.05 18.68 1.86
CA ASP A 328 4.48 17.58 1.08
C ASP A 328 4.81 17.70 -0.42
N LEU A 329 4.91 18.92 -0.95
CA LEU A 329 5.37 19.19 -2.31
C LEU A 329 6.87 18.83 -2.47
N GLU A 330 7.71 19.24 -1.53
CA GLU A 330 9.14 18.90 -1.49
C GLU A 330 9.35 17.39 -1.33
N MET A 331 8.54 16.71 -0.53
CA MET A 331 8.58 15.24 -0.42
C MET A 331 8.28 14.57 -1.76
N LYS A 332 7.31 15.08 -2.53
CA LYS A 332 7.02 14.59 -3.89
C LYS A 332 8.16 14.88 -4.85
N LEU A 333 8.78 16.05 -4.73
CA LEU A 333 9.90 16.47 -5.58
C LEU A 333 11.15 15.63 -5.29
N LEU A 334 11.51 15.43 -4.02
CA LEU A 334 12.60 14.55 -3.60
C LEU A 334 12.36 13.10 -4.03
N ALA A 335 11.13 12.61 -3.96
CA ALA A 335 10.77 11.28 -4.45
C ALA A 335 10.83 11.17 -5.98
N ALA A 336 10.58 12.26 -6.71
CA ALA A 336 10.76 12.32 -8.16
C ALA A 336 12.24 12.37 -8.53
N GLU A 337 13.06 13.15 -7.81
CA GLU A 337 14.51 13.24 -8.00
C GLU A 337 15.19 11.90 -7.71
N SER A 338 14.81 11.20 -6.63
CA SER A 338 15.39 9.89 -6.32
C SER A 338 15.07 8.87 -7.42
N LYS A 339 13.83 8.87 -7.93
CA LYS A 339 13.43 8.02 -9.06
C LYS A 339 14.16 8.37 -10.35
N ALA A 340 14.39 9.66 -10.60
CA ALA A 340 15.16 10.11 -11.76
C ALA A 340 16.62 9.65 -11.67
N ARG A 341 17.26 9.78 -10.50
CA ARG A 341 18.62 9.27 -10.26
C ARG A 341 18.72 7.75 -10.40
N GLU A 342 17.72 7.02 -9.91
CA GLU A 342 17.66 5.56 -10.08
C GLU A 342 17.51 5.17 -11.57
N ALA A 343 16.67 5.90 -12.32
CA ALA A 343 16.51 5.66 -13.74
C ALA A 343 17.79 5.99 -14.53
N GLU A 344 18.46 7.09 -14.19
CA GLU A 344 19.73 7.49 -14.79
C GLU A 344 20.85 6.48 -14.47
N ALA A 345 20.94 6.00 -13.23
CA ALA A 345 21.89 4.96 -12.85
C ALA A 345 21.66 3.64 -13.60
N LYS A 346 20.39 3.23 -13.77
CA LYS A 346 20.05 2.05 -14.60
C LYS A 346 20.44 2.24 -16.06
N TYR A 347 20.17 3.42 -16.62
CA TYR A 347 20.55 3.76 -17.99
C TYR A 347 22.07 3.73 -18.19
N LEU A 348 22.83 4.28 -17.24
CA LEU A 348 24.31 4.26 -17.26
C LEU A 348 24.86 2.83 -17.18
N MET A 349 24.31 1.98 -16.30
CA MET A 349 24.73 0.57 -16.22
C MET A 349 24.42 -0.21 -17.51
N GLU A 350 23.27 0.03 -18.15
CA GLU A 350 22.92 -0.62 -19.42
C GLU A 350 23.84 -0.16 -20.56
N LYS A 351 24.25 1.12 -20.54
CA LYS A 351 25.20 1.67 -21.51
C LYS A 351 26.60 1.07 -21.32
N GLU A 352 27.11 1.02 -20.09
CA GLU A 352 28.39 0.36 -19.78
C GLU A 352 28.38 -1.10 -20.20
N HIS A 353 27.29 -1.83 -19.91
CA HIS A 353 27.17 -3.23 -20.30
C HIS A 353 27.18 -3.42 -21.83
N LYS A 354 26.57 -2.51 -22.60
CA LYS A 354 26.62 -2.52 -24.07
C LYS A 354 28.00 -2.20 -24.61
N ASP A 355 28.69 -1.24 -23.99
CA ASP A 355 30.05 -0.87 -24.39
C ASP A 355 31.04 -2.00 -24.07
N ASP A 356 30.91 -2.69 -22.93
CA ASP A 356 31.70 -3.89 -22.58
C ASP A 356 31.43 -5.06 -23.53
N LEU A 357 30.16 -5.29 -23.89
CA LEU A 357 29.78 -6.28 -24.89
C LEU A 357 30.41 -5.97 -26.24
N LYS A 358 30.38 -4.70 -26.66
CA LYS A 358 30.98 -4.26 -27.91
C LYS A 358 32.50 -4.44 -27.91
N ASP A 359 33.17 -4.10 -26.80
CA ASP A 359 34.60 -4.28 -26.63
C ASP A 359 35.00 -5.77 -26.59
N LEU A 360 34.16 -6.64 -26.03
CA LEU A 360 34.30 -8.11 -26.13
C LEU A 360 34.12 -8.62 -27.57
N PHE A 361 33.15 -8.08 -28.32
CA PHE A 361 32.96 -8.41 -29.73
C PHE A 361 34.16 -7.96 -30.58
N ASP A 362 34.62 -6.73 -30.42
CA ASP A 362 35.73 -6.17 -31.19
C ASP A 362 37.06 -6.91 -30.88
N ARG A 363 37.31 -7.28 -29.61
CA ARG A 363 38.45 -8.13 -29.23
C ARG A 363 38.42 -9.53 -29.84
N ASN A 364 37.24 -10.09 -30.07
CA ASN A 364 37.09 -11.41 -30.66
C ASN A 364 37.14 -11.38 -32.20
N LEU A 365 36.80 -10.25 -32.82
CA LEU A 365 36.88 -10.05 -34.28
C LEU A 365 38.30 -9.73 -34.78
N GLN A 366 39.20 -9.20 -33.93
CA GLN A 366 40.58 -8.84 -34.32
C GLN A 366 41.63 -9.96 -34.17
N LYS A 367 41.25 -11.17 -33.77
CA LYS A 367 42.21 -12.29 -33.73
C LYS A 367 42.33 -12.94 -35.11
N ASP A 368 43.42 -12.62 -35.81
CA ASP A 368 43.78 -13.28 -37.07
C ASP A 368 43.88 -14.80 -36.87
N VAL A 369 42.96 -15.53 -37.51
CA VAL A 369 42.98 -16.99 -37.50
C VAL A 369 43.88 -17.46 -38.64
N HIS A 370 45.16 -17.74 -38.32
CA HIS A 370 46.07 -18.40 -39.24
C HIS A 370 45.73 -19.90 -39.35
N ILE A 371 45.17 -20.31 -40.49
CA ILE A 371 44.88 -21.72 -40.78
C ILE A 371 46.00 -22.27 -41.67
N ILE A 372 46.86 -23.12 -41.12
CA ILE A 372 47.79 -23.95 -41.91
C ILE A 372 47.15 -25.33 -42.05
N ALA A 373 46.74 -25.67 -43.28
CA ALA A 373 46.25 -27.00 -43.59
C ALA A 373 47.42 -27.90 -44.00
N GLN A 374 47.73 -28.93 -43.19
CA GLN A 374 48.47 -30.10 -43.66
C GLN A 374 47.63 -31.35 -43.46
N GLY A 375 47.52 -32.14 -44.53
CA GLY A 375 46.66 -33.31 -44.61
C GLY A 375 47.16 -34.47 -43.75
N GLY A 376 46.19 -35.25 -43.27
CA GLY A 376 46.42 -36.52 -42.62
C GLY A 376 46.44 -36.43 -41.10
N ASN A 377 45.31 -36.82 -40.51
CA ASN A 377 45.11 -37.33 -39.15
C ASN A 377 45.91 -36.65 -38.00
N ALA A 378 45.16 -35.93 -37.17
CA ALA A 378 45.52 -35.30 -35.89
C ALA A 378 46.06 -33.86 -36.00
N VAL A 379 45.16 -32.90 -35.75
CA VAL A 379 45.53 -31.56 -35.30
C VAL A 379 45.42 -31.58 -33.77
N THR A 380 46.57 -31.60 -33.10
CA THR A 380 46.66 -31.35 -31.66
C THR A 380 46.76 -29.85 -31.43
N ASN A 381 45.88 -29.31 -30.60
CA ASN A 381 46.08 -28.00 -29.97
C ASN A 381 46.15 -28.19 -28.45
N HIS A 382 47.08 -27.49 -27.81
CA HIS A 382 47.68 -27.89 -26.54
C HIS A 382 46.79 -27.68 -25.29
N HIS A 383 45.49 -27.46 -25.44
CA HIS A 383 44.50 -27.56 -24.37
C HIS A 383 43.24 -28.24 -24.92
N THR A 384 43.07 -29.49 -24.50
CA THR A 384 41.85 -30.32 -24.52
C THR A 384 40.64 -29.76 -25.26
N GLN A 385 40.41 -30.20 -26.50
CA GLN A 385 39.11 -30.69 -27.00
C GLN A 385 39.24 -31.15 -28.46
N THR A 386 38.92 -32.42 -28.69
CA THR A 386 38.93 -33.07 -30.01
C THR A 386 37.61 -32.76 -30.72
N ILE A 387 37.67 -32.19 -31.91
CA ILE A 387 36.51 -31.90 -32.76
C ILE A 387 36.41 -32.98 -33.85
N THR A 388 35.28 -33.67 -33.93
CA THR A 388 34.86 -34.41 -35.12
C THR A 388 33.50 -33.91 -35.58
N GLY A 389 33.48 -33.34 -36.79
CA GLY A 389 32.36 -33.41 -37.73
C GLY A 389 31.05 -32.71 -37.35
N SER A 390 30.86 -31.52 -37.95
CA SER A 390 29.60 -30.80 -38.21
C SER A 390 28.92 -30.02 -37.06
N THR A 391 28.80 -28.71 -37.29
CA THR A 391 27.78 -27.77 -36.78
C THR A 391 27.89 -27.29 -35.33
N ILE A 392 28.36 -26.05 -35.16
CA ILE A 392 27.94 -25.19 -34.05
C ILE A 392 26.78 -24.34 -34.58
N ILE A 393 25.57 -24.63 -34.10
CA ILE A 393 24.38 -23.78 -33.86
C ILE A 393 23.21 -24.75 -33.70
N GLY A 394 22.64 -24.77 -32.49
CA GLY A 394 21.59 -25.69 -32.07
C GLY A 394 22.16 -26.96 -31.45
N SER A 395 22.70 -26.87 -30.23
CA SER A 395 22.74 -28.07 -29.39
C SER A 395 21.28 -28.47 -29.15
N THR A 396 20.77 -29.41 -29.94
CA THR A 396 19.57 -30.16 -29.55
C THR A 396 19.87 -30.72 -28.17
N LEU A 397 19.26 -30.16 -27.12
CA LEU A 397 19.35 -30.72 -25.78
C LEU A 397 18.89 -32.17 -25.91
N ASN A 398 19.83 -33.11 -25.88
CA ASN A 398 19.49 -34.51 -25.92
C ASN A 398 19.17 -34.95 -24.49
N GLN A 399 18.24 -35.89 -24.33
CA GLN A 399 17.84 -36.40 -23.01
C GLN A 399 19.05 -36.93 -22.21
N GLY A 400 20.08 -37.42 -22.91
CA GLY A 400 21.35 -37.84 -22.30
C GLY A 400 22.10 -36.70 -21.59
N ASP A 401 22.06 -35.48 -22.12
CA ASP A 401 22.73 -34.31 -21.54
C ASP A 401 21.98 -33.83 -20.30
N ILE A 402 20.64 -33.79 -20.36
CA ILE A 402 19.77 -33.44 -19.22
C ILE A 402 19.97 -34.44 -18.07
N HIS A 403 19.98 -35.73 -18.40
CA HIS A 403 20.21 -36.79 -17.43
C HIS A 403 21.61 -36.70 -16.80
N GLY A 404 22.63 -36.45 -17.61
CA GLY A 404 24.02 -36.30 -17.14
C GLY A 404 24.19 -35.12 -16.18
N ARG A 405 23.55 -33.98 -16.47
CA ARG A 405 23.57 -32.79 -15.61
C ARG A 405 22.98 -33.03 -14.24
N LEU A 406 21.76 -33.57 -14.17
CA LEU A 406 21.10 -33.87 -12.89
C LEU A 406 21.82 -34.96 -12.09
N THR A 407 22.39 -35.95 -12.76
CA THR A 407 23.21 -37.00 -12.11
C THR A 407 24.50 -36.41 -11.53
N ASN A 408 25.14 -35.48 -12.23
CA ASN A 408 26.33 -34.78 -11.75
C ASN A 408 25.99 -33.82 -10.60
N LEU A 409 24.84 -33.15 -10.65
CA LEU A 409 24.34 -32.33 -9.55
C LEU A 409 24.12 -33.18 -8.29
N ALA A 410 23.50 -34.37 -8.44
CA ALA A 410 23.29 -35.31 -7.35
C ALA A 410 24.61 -35.77 -6.70
N ARG A 411 25.66 -36.02 -7.48
CA ARG A 411 26.97 -36.43 -6.91
C ARG A 411 27.72 -35.30 -6.22
N ASN A 412 27.46 -34.05 -6.60
CA ASN A 412 28.22 -32.88 -6.14
C ASN A 412 27.41 -31.99 -5.18
N ILE A 413 26.56 -32.60 -4.35
CA ILE A 413 25.82 -31.87 -3.32
C ILE A 413 26.76 -31.49 -2.17
N GLY A 414 27.14 -30.20 -2.10
CA GLY A 414 27.85 -29.60 -0.96
C GLY A 414 26.95 -29.44 0.28
N PRO A 415 27.51 -29.01 1.44
CA PRO A 415 26.76 -28.89 2.70
C PRO A 415 25.57 -27.94 2.56
N LEU A 416 24.44 -28.30 3.17
CA LEU A 416 23.19 -27.52 3.15
C LEU A 416 23.05 -26.80 4.50
N PRO A 417 22.71 -25.50 4.52
CA PRO A 417 22.68 -24.75 5.77
C PRO A 417 21.52 -25.20 6.68
N GLY A 418 21.87 -25.82 7.82
CA GLY A 418 20.98 -26.00 8.96
C GLY A 418 20.39 -27.40 9.13
N ALA A 419 21.17 -28.32 9.71
CA ALA A 419 20.70 -29.45 10.51
C ALA A 419 21.89 -29.98 11.34
N GLU A 420 21.64 -30.52 12.54
CA GLU A 420 22.67 -31.21 13.33
C GLU A 420 23.31 -32.36 12.51
N ASP A 421 24.61 -32.64 12.71
CA ASP A 421 25.46 -33.45 11.82
C ASP A 421 24.86 -34.80 11.35
N ALA A 422 23.98 -35.43 12.14
CA ALA A 422 23.30 -36.67 11.78
C ALA A 422 22.09 -36.48 10.84
N ALA A 423 21.35 -35.39 10.98
CA ALA A 423 20.17 -35.08 10.17
C ALA A 423 20.56 -34.47 8.79
N GLU A 424 21.72 -33.82 8.70
CA GLU A 424 22.26 -33.30 7.43
C GLU A 424 22.69 -34.44 6.47
N ALA A 425 23.27 -35.51 7.01
CA ALA A 425 23.67 -36.67 6.21
C ALA A 425 22.45 -37.42 5.61
N GLU A 426 21.37 -37.54 6.39
CA GLU A 426 20.12 -38.17 5.94
C GLU A 426 19.38 -37.31 4.90
N THR A 427 19.29 -35.99 5.12
CA THR A 427 18.68 -35.07 4.15
C THR A 427 19.46 -35.00 2.84
N LYS A 428 20.79 -35.03 2.90
CA LYS A 428 21.64 -35.12 1.71
C LYS A 428 21.37 -36.42 0.94
N ALA A 429 21.39 -37.57 1.61
CA ALA A 429 21.13 -38.86 0.96
C ALA A 429 19.73 -38.92 0.30
N ASN A 430 18.72 -38.34 0.95
CA ASN A 430 17.37 -38.24 0.39
C ASN A 430 17.33 -37.33 -0.85
N LEU A 431 18.04 -36.21 -0.83
CA LEU A 431 18.12 -35.29 -1.97
C LEU A 431 18.85 -35.92 -3.16
N GLU A 432 19.95 -36.64 -2.93
CA GLU A 432 20.68 -37.38 -3.96
C GLU A 432 19.79 -38.41 -4.67
N ASN A 433 19.00 -39.17 -3.88
CA ASN A 433 18.08 -40.16 -4.41
C ASN A 433 16.94 -39.52 -5.24
N LEU A 434 16.36 -38.42 -4.75
CA LEU A 434 15.29 -37.71 -5.47
C LEU A 434 15.79 -37.06 -6.77
N LEU A 435 17.01 -36.53 -6.81
CA LEU A 435 17.59 -35.98 -8.03
C LEU A 435 17.90 -37.07 -9.07
N ALA A 436 18.35 -38.24 -8.63
CA ALA A 436 18.53 -39.39 -9.52
C ALA A 436 17.19 -39.90 -10.10
N GLN A 437 16.14 -39.97 -9.27
CA GLN A 437 14.79 -40.33 -9.73
C GLN A 437 14.22 -39.31 -10.71
N LEU A 438 14.44 -38.01 -10.46
CA LEU A 438 14.08 -36.95 -11.39
C LEU A 438 14.81 -37.11 -12.73
N ALA A 439 16.13 -37.34 -12.70
CA ALA A 439 16.94 -37.54 -13.89
C ALA A 439 16.47 -38.73 -14.73
N GLU A 440 16.00 -39.81 -14.10
CA GLU A 440 15.45 -40.97 -14.80
C GLU A 440 14.07 -40.66 -15.40
N SER A 441 13.19 -40.00 -14.64
CA SER A 441 11.85 -39.63 -15.14
C SER A 441 11.90 -38.72 -16.37
N LEU A 442 12.91 -37.86 -16.48
CA LEU A 442 13.06 -36.95 -17.63
C LEU A 442 13.55 -37.65 -18.90
N LYS A 443 14.04 -38.90 -18.83
CA LYS A 443 14.32 -39.70 -20.04
C LYS A 443 13.05 -40.12 -20.77
N GLU A 444 11.93 -40.24 -20.07
CA GLU A 444 10.66 -40.69 -20.63
C GLU A 444 9.93 -39.58 -21.42
N VAL A 445 10.44 -38.34 -21.36
CA VAL A 445 9.82 -37.15 -22.00
C VAL A 445 10.05 -37.16 -23.51
N PRO A 446 9.02 -37.15 -24.37
CA PRO A 446 9.19 -37.21 -25.82
C PRO A 446 10.01 -36.02 -26.38
N ALA A 447 10.69 -36.23 -27.52
CA ALA A 447 11.61 -35.26 -28.13
C ALA A 447 11.04 -33.84 -28.32
N GLY A 448 9.71 -33.72 -28.52
CA GLY A 448 9.00 -32.45 -28.67
C GLY A 448 8.79 -31.64 -27.38
N GLN A 449 9.18 -32.16 -26.21
CA GLN A 449 9.12 -31.48 -24.90
C GLN A 449 10.49 -31.39 -24.20
N THR A 450 11.57 -31.61 -24.94
CA THR A 450 12.96 -31.54 -24.44
C THR A 450 13.34 -30.16 -23.89
N GLU A 451 12.71 -29.09 -24.39
CA GLU A 451 12.88 -27.73 -23.87
C GLU A 451 12.34 -27.58 -22.44
N ASN A 452 11.16 -28.13 -22.15
CA ASN A 452 10.60 -28.12 -20.79
C ASN A 452 11.42 -28.98 -19.83
N ALA A 453 11.92 -30.13 -20.29
CA ALA A 453 12.83 -30.97 -19.51
C ALA A 453 14.18 -30.25 -19.22
N GLY A 454 14.69 -29.49 -20.18
CA GLY A 454 15.86 -28.63 -20.01
C GLY A 454 15.63 -27.53 -18.97
N ASN A 455 14.50 -26.82 -19.07
CA ASN A 455 14.12 -25.78 -18.12
C ASN A 455 13.98 -26.31 -16.68
N VAL A 456 13.44 -27.53 -16.51
CA VAL A 456 13.38 -28.18 -15.19
C VAL A 456 14.78 -28.46 -14.64
N ALA A 457 15.72 -28.93 -15.46
CA ALA A 457 17.09 -29.17 -15.03
C ALA A 457 17.83 -27.87 -14.66
N ASP A 458 17.70 -26.82 -15.48
CA ASP A 458 18.31 -25.50 -15.23
C ASP A 458 17.80 -24.87 -13.93
N LEU A 459 16.48 -24.88 -13.72
CA LEU A 459 15.89 -24.31 -12.52
C LEU A 459 16.19 -25.14 -11.26
N MET A 460 16.39 -26.45 -11.40
CA MET A 460 16.77 -27.31 -10.28
C MET A 460 18.20 -27.05 -9.82
N GLU A 461 19.14 -26.86 -10.74
CA GLU A 461 20.52 -26.44 -10.41
C GLU A 461 20.50 -25.11 -9.63
N ASN A 462 19.75 -24.12 -10.13
CA ASN A 462 19.59 -22.83 -9.46
C ASN A 462 18.94 -22.95 -8.07
N ALA A 463 17.92 -23.80 -7.91
CA ALA A 463 17.24 -24.00 -6.63
C ALA A 463 18.20 -24.58 -5.57
N VAL A 464 19.04 -25.56 -5.94
CA VAL A 464 20.06 -26.12 -5.04
C VAL A 464 21.10 -25.04 -4.67
N GLU A 465 21.52 -24.20 -5.60
CA GLU A 465 22.44 -23.10 -5.32
C GLU A 465 21.83 -22.03 -4.40
N TYR A 466 20.57 -21.64 -4.62
CA TYR A 466 19.88 -20.66 -3.77
C TYR A 466 19.64 -21.17 -2.35
N ALA A 467 19.33 -22.46 -2.21
CA ALA A 467 19.23 -23.11 -0.92
C ALA A 467 20.58 -23.07 -0.17
N ARG A 468 21.68 -23.40 -0.85
CA ARG A 468 23.04 -23.28 -0.27
C ARG A 468 23.37 -21.84 0.14
N ALA A 469 23.00 -20.87 -0.68
CA ALA A 469 23.25 -19.46 -0.41
C ALA A 469 22.31 -18.84 0.64
N GLY A 470 21.34 -19.58 1.18
CA GLY A 470 20.36 -19.10 2.15
C GLY A 470 19.36 -18.07 1.58
N LYS A 471 19.22 -18.01 0.25
CA LYS A 471 18.41 -16.99 -0.47
C LYS A 471 16.94 -17.40 -0.57
N LYS A 472 16.22 -17.35 0.57
CA LYS A 472 14.82 -17.83 0.68
C LYS A 472 13.81 -17.19 -0.29
N SER A 473 13.96 -15.90 -0.61
CA SER A 473 13.04 -15.22 -1.55
C SER A 473 13.19 -15.73 -2.98
N LEU A 474 14.43 -15.86 -3.46
CA LEU A 474 14.74 -16.36 -4.80
C LEU A 474 14.42 -17.85 -4.94
N LEU A 475 14.57 -18.63 -3.86
CA LEU A 475 14.16 -20.03 -3.82
C LEU A 475 12.64 -20.16 -4.03
N LYS A 476 11.83 -19.30 -3.40
CA LYS A 476 10.37 -19.30 -3.55
C LYS A 476 9.95 -19.00 -4.99
N ASP A 477 10.52 -17.95 -5.59
CA ASP A 477 10.23 -17.58 -6.99
C ASP A 477 10.67 -18.66 -7.99
N THR A 478 11.80 -19.33 -7.71
CA THR A 478 12.31 -20.45 -8.53
C THR A 478 11.42 -21.69 -8.37
N GLY A 479 10.90 -21.95 -7.17
CA GLY A 479 10.00 -23.07 -6.87
C GLY A 479 8.67 -22.97 -7.62
N GLU A 480 8.07 -21.76 -7.71
CA GLU A 480 6.84 -21.54 -8.47
C GLU A 480 7.03 -21.84 -9.97
N ASN A 481 8.18 -21.45 -10.53
CA ASN A 481 8.52 -21.74 -11.93
C ASN A 481 8.81 -23.24 -12.15
N LEU A 482 9.55 -23.88 -11.26
CA LEU A 482 9.82 -25.33 -11.31
C LEU A 482 8.53 -26.14 -11.36
N LYS A 483 7.58 -25.82 -10.48
CA LYS A 483 6.29 -26.50 -10.43
C LYS A 483 5.51 -26.34 -11.74
N LYS A 484 5.50 -25.13 -12.31
CA LYS A 484 4.84 -24.86 -13.59
C LYS A 484 5.41 -25.69 -14.74
N TYR A 485 6.73 -25.79 -14.86
CA TYR A 485 7.36 -26.59 -15.92
C TYR A 485 7.22 -28.10 -15.67
N ALA A 486 7.27 -28.54 -14.41
CA ALA A 486 7.04 -29.94 -14.06
C ALA A 486 5.59 -30.39 -14.28
N GLU A 487 4.60 -29.52 -14.02
CA GLU A 487 3.19 -29.76 -14.34
C GLU A 487 2.97 -29.93 -15.85
N ALA A 488 3.69 -29.17 -16.68
CA ALA A 488 3.63 -29.32 -18.13
C ALA A 488 4.17 -30.67 -18.63
N LEU A 489 4.98 -31.35 -17.82
CA LEU A 489 5.57 -32.67 -18.13
C LEU A 489 4.80 -33.83 -17.50
N SER A 490 3.80 -33.58 -16.64
CA SER A 490 3.16 -34.62 -15.82
C SER A 490 2.39 -35.67 -16.63
N THR A 491 2.03 -35.37 -17.89
CA THR A 491 1.37 -36.31 -18.81
C THR A 491 2.32 -37.38 -19.35
N HIS A 492 3.62 -37.11 -19.36
CA HIS A 492 4.65 -37.99 -19.93
C HIS A 492 5.65 -38.49 -18.89
N ALA A 493 5.90 -37.72 -17.83
CA ALA A 493 6.77 -38.05 -16.72
C ALA A 493 6.05 -37.74 -15.38
N PRO A 494 5.07 -38.57 -14.96
CA PRO A 494 4.24 -38.28 -13.79
C PRO A 494 5.06 -38.17 -12.49
N SER A 495 6.17 -38.91 -12.42
CA SER A 495 7.10 -38.89 -11.28
C SER A 495 7.92 -37.58 -11.19
N ALA A 496 8.04 -36.80 -12.28
CA ALA A 496 8.85 -35.58 -12.29
C ALA A 496 8.24 -34.48 -11.40
N LEU A 497 6.91 -34.33 -11.41
CA LEU A 497 6.21 -33.38 -10.55
C LEU A 497 6.31 -33.76 -9.06
N GLN A 498 6.24 -35.05 -8.77
CA GLN A 498 6.39 -35.55 -7.40
C GLN A 498 7.82 -35.32 -6.89
N CYS A 499 8.83 -35.67 -7.68
CA CYS A 499 10.23 -35.49 -7.30
C CYS A 499 10.57 -34.00 -7.10
N THR A 500 10.18 -33.12 -8.02
CA THR A 500 10.43 -31.67 -7.90
C THR A 500 9.78 -31.08 -6.66
N THR A 501 8.56 -31.52 -6.30
CA THR A 501 7.86 -31.05 -5.11
C THR A 501 8.54 -31.50 -3.82
N GLU A 502 8.96 -32.77 -3.73
CA GLU A 502 9.68 -33.28 -2.55
C GLU A 502 11.07 -32.66 -2.40
N ILE A 503 11.76 -32.39 -3.51
CA ILE A 503 13.05 -31.67 -3.50
C ILE A 503 12.87 -30.24 -2.96
N LEU A 504 11.86 -29.49 -3.42
CA LEU A 504 11.62 -28.14 -2.93
C LEU A 504 11.32 -28.10 -1.43
N LYS A 505 10.55 -29.07 -0.91
CA LYS A 505 10.30 -29.20 0.53
C LYS A 505 11.58 -29.41 1.32
N LEU A 506 12.50 -30.25 0.83
CA LEU A 506 13.80 -30.48 1.47
C LEU A 506 14.69 -29.23 1.43
N LEU A 507 14.60 -28.42 0.37
CA LEU A 507 15.37 -27.18 0.23
C LEU A 507 14.76 -25.99 1.01
N GLY A 508 13.58 -26.15 1.62
CA GLY A 508 12.88 -25.10 2.38
C GLY A 508 12.16 -24.06 1.50
N GLY A 509 11.82 -24.44 0.27
CA GLY A 509 11.16 -23.61 -0.76
C GLY A 509 9.65 -23.79 -0.84
#